data_AF-A0A955JTI1-F1
#
_entry.id   AF-A0A955JTI1-F1
#
_cell.length_a   1.000
_cell.length_b   1.000
_cell.length_c   1.000
_cell.angle_alpha   90.00
_cell.angle_beta   90.00
_cell.angle_gamma   90.00
#
_symmetry.space_group_name_H-M   'P 1'
#
loop_
_entity.id
_entity.type
_entity.pdbx_description
1 polymer ?
#
loop_
_entity_poly.entity_id
_entity_poly.type
_entity_poly.pdbx_seq_one_letter_code
_entity_poly.pdbx_strand_id
1 'polypeptide(L)'
;MFHWSHAACAITYASTDEHAVQYLLHEFGHALLEHADYHRDVELLQMERAAWDSAITLSNDIGIDIDDDLIEDSLDSYRDWLHNRSLCPQCNSTGIQTAAKEYRCLSCATIWKVNEAKTCGLRRYITKKRP
;
A
#
# COMPACT_ATOMS: atom_id res chain seq x y z
N MET A 1 -10.38 -4.12 -11.36
CA MET A 1 -9.93 -3.19 -10.30
C MET A 1 -10.80 -3.44 -9.10
N PHE A 2 -10.16 -3.69 -7.96
CA PHE A 2 -10.79 -3.91 -6.67
C PHE A 2 -10.48 -2.69 -5.79
N HIS A 3 -11.46 -2.20 -5.05
CA HIS A 3 -11.30 -1.01 -4.21
C HIS A 3 -12.41 -0.87 -3.16
N TRP A 4 -12.00 -0.77 -1.91
CA TRP A 4 -12.80 -0.31 -0.78
C TRP A 4 -12.80 1.22 -0.68
N SER A 5 -14.00 1.81 -0.60
CA SER A 5 -14.20 3.22 -0.33
C SER A 5 -14.85 3.44 1.04
N HIS A 6 -14.05 3.88 2.02
CA HIS A 6 -14.55 4.24 3.35
C HIS A 6 -15.61 5.35 3.29
N ALA A 7 -15.40 6.38 2.45
CA ALA A 7 -16.32 7.50 2.33
C ALA A 7 -17.69 7.10 1.74
N ALA A 8 -17.70 6.18 0.76
CA ALA A 8 -18.93 5.69 0.14
C ALA A 8 -19.53 4.48 0.89
N CYS A 9 -18.79 3.89 1.83
CA CYS A 9 -19.10 2.61 2.46
C CYS A 9 -19.44 1.54 1.41
N ALA A 10 -18.60 1.42 0.39
CA ALA A 10 -18.86 0.55 -0.76
C ALA A 10 -17.59 -0.12 -1.28
N ILE A 11 -17.74 -1.35 -1.77
CA ILE A 11 -16.68 -2.11 -2.44
C ILE A 11 -16.95 -2.14 -3.94
N THR A 12 -15.96 -1.74 -4.72
CA THR A 12 -15.92 -1.95 -6.17
C THR A 12 -15.11 -3.21 -6.46
N TYR A 13 -15.64 -4.12 -7.28
CA TYR A 13 -14.97 -5.37 -7.62
C TYR A 13 -15.15 -5.73 -9.10
N ALA A 14 -14.22 -6.51 -9.64
CA ALA A 14 -14.27 -7.01 -11.01
C ALA A 14 -14.57 -8.51 -11.00
N SER A 15 -15.80 -8.88 -11.37
CA SER A 15 -16.26 -10.27 -11.33
C SER A 15 -15.62 -11.21 -12.36
N THR A 16 -14.89 -10.67 -13.34
CA THR A 16 -14.25 -11.44 -14.41
C THR A 16 -12.81 -11.85 -14.09
N ASP A 17 -12.27 -11.39 -12.96
CA ASP A 17 -10.92 -11.77 -12.49
C ASP A 17 -10.94 -13.22 -11.98
N GLU A 18 -9.88 -13.99 -12.24
CA GLU A 18 -9.80 -15.38 -11.80
C GLU A 18 -9.73 -15.50 -10.27
N HIS A 19 -9.21 -14.46 -9.59
CA HIS A 19 -9.12 -14.36 -8.15
C HIS A 19 -10.15 -13.37 -7.56
N ALA A 20 -11.27 -13.14 -8.28
CA ALA A 20 -12.25 -12.12 -7.89
C ALA A 20 -12.82 -12.31 -6.48
N VAL A 21 -12.99 -13.56 -6.04
CA VAL A 21 -13.50 -13.87 -4.70
C VAL A 21 -12.47 -13.51 -3.63
N GLN A 22 -11.21 -13.88 -3.83
CA GLN A 22 -10.11 -13.61 -2.91
C GLN A 22 -9.90 -12.09 -2.75
N TYR A 23 -9.84 -11.36 -3.86
CA TYR A 23 -9.74 -9.90 -3.82
C TYR A 23 -10.98 -9.24 -3.21
N LEU A 24 -12.19 -9.77 -3.44
CA LEU A 24 -13.38 -9.25 -2.79
C LEU A 24 -13.33 -9.45 -1.27
N LEU A 25 -12.84 -10.59 -0.78
CA LEU A 25 -12.65 -10.84 0.66
C LEU A 25 -11.60 -9.89 1.24
N HIS A 26 -10.53 -9.60 0.50
CA HIS A 26 -9.54 -8.60 0.87
C HIS A 26 -10.16 -7.20 1.02
N GLU A 27 -10.92 -6.72 0.03
CA GLU A 27 -11.61 -5.42 0.13
C GLU A 27 -12.64 -5.40 1.28
N PHE A 28 -13.28 -6.53 1.55
CA PHE A 28 -14.17 -6.66 2.68
C PHE A 28 -13.41 -6.63 4.02
N GLY A 29 -12.20 -7.18 4.07
CA GLY A 29 -11.27 -7.04 5.20
C GLY A 29 -10.98 -5.56 5.50
N HIS A 30 -10.72 -4.75 4.47
CA HIS A 30 -10.59 -3.29 4.65
C HIS A 30 -11.85 -2.64 5.23
N ALA A 31 -13.04 -3.06 4.79
CA ALA A 31 -14.31 -2.55 5.30
C ALA A 31 -14.53 -2.93 6.78
N LEU A 32 -14.26 -4.19 7.15
CA LEU A 32 -14.39 -4.69 8.52
C LEU A 32 -13.46 -3.98 9.50
N LEU A 33 -12.25 -3.65 9.06
CA LEU A 33 -11.24 -2.95 9.86
C LEU A 33 -11.39 -1.42 9.81
N GLU A 34 -12.43 -0.91 9.15
CA GLU A 34 -12.69 0.53 8.96
C GLU A 34 -11.49 1.30 8.40
N HIS A 35 -10.71 0.65 7.53
CA HIS A 35 -9.55 1.26 6.90
C HIS A 35 -9.98 2.47 6.05
N ALA A 36 -9.44 3.66 6.35
CA ALA A 36 -9.82 4.91 5.67
C ALA A 36 -8.62 5.61 5.02
N ASP A 37 -7.62 6.00 5.82
CA ASP A 37 -6.46 6.76 5.40
C ASP A 37 -5.21 6.32 6.19
N TYR A 38 -4.03 6.61 5.63
CA TYR A 38 -2.74 6.36 6.27
C TYR A 38 -1.87 7.63 6.23
N HIS A 39 -1.03 7.80 7.24
CA HIS A 39 -0.13 8.96 7.33
C HIS A 39 1.29 8.62 6.89
N ARG A 40 1.76 7.41 7.24
CA ARG A 40 3.06 6.88 6.85
C ARG A 40 2.89 5.82 5.79
N ASP A 41 3.83 5.77 4.84
CA ASP A 41 3.74 4.81 3.74
C ASP A 41 3.91 3.36 4.23
N VAL A 42 4.55 3.15 5.40
CA VAL A 42 4.61 1.84 6.06
C VAL A 42 3.27 1.44 6.70
N GLU A 43 2.43 2.40 7.12
CA GLU A 43 1.10 2.09 7.68
C GLU A 43 0.19 1.50 6.59
N LEU A 44 0.33 1.96 5.33
CA LEU A 44 -0.38 1.34 4.22
C LEU A 44 -0.07 -0.16 4.13
N LEU A 45 1.20 -0.56 4.15
CA LEU A 45 1.58 -1.98 4.10
C LEU A 45 1.00 -2.78 5.30
N GLN A 46 0.93 -2.17 6.48
CA GLN A 46 0.30 -2.78 7.65
C GLN A 46 -1.20 -2.97 7.45
N MET A 47 -1.89 -1.98 6.86
CA MET A 47 -3.31 -2.06 6.53
C MET A 47 -3.60 -3.14 5.48
N GLU A 48 -2.79 -3.21 4.41
CA GLU A 48 -2.93 -4.26 3.39
C GLU A 48 -2.77 -5.66 4.00
N ARG A 49 -1.76 -5.85 4.88
CA ARG A 49 -1.57 -7.14 5.55
C ARG A 49 -2.76 -7.48 6.47
N ALA A 50 -3.22 -6.53 7.26
CA ALA A 50 -4.34 -6.75 8.18
C ALA A 50 -5.65 -7.08 7.42
N ALA A 51 -5.86 -6.48 6.25
CA ALA A 51 -6.99 -6.81 5.39
C ALA A 51 -6.90 -8.26 4.87
N TRP A 52 -5.72 -8.71 4.46
CA TRP A 52 -5.51 -10.12 4.10
C TRP A 52 -5.69 -11.09 5.27
N ASP A 53 -5.16 -10.76 6.46
CA ASP A 53 -5.36 -11.60 7.66
C ASP A 53 -6.87 -11.73 8.00
N SER A 54 -7.63 -10.65 7.81
CA SER A 54 -9.09 -10.65 7.97
C SER A 54 -9.79 -11.48 6.86
N ALA A 55 -9.31 -11.38 5.62
CA ALA A 55 -9.81 -12.17 4.50
C ALA A 55 -9.60 -13.68 4.72
N ILE A 56 -8.42 -14.09 5.21
CA ILE A 56 -8.12 -15.49 5.59
C ILE A 56 -9.08 -15.98 6.66
N THR A 57 -9.31 -15.17 7.69
CA THR A 57 -10.25 -15.53 8.78
C THR A 57 -11.65 -15.78 8.22
N LEU A 58 -12.14 -14.88 7.37
CA LEU A 58 -13.46 -15.01 6.75
C LEU A 58 -13.53 -16.16 5.74
N SER A 59 -12.47 -16.39 4.96
CA SER A 59 -12.44 -17.43 3.93
C SER A 59 -12.56 -18.82 4.57
N ASN A 60 -11.92 -19.03 5.71
CA ASN A 60 -12.04 -20.24 6.51
C ASN A 60 -13.49 -20.51 6.96
N ASP A 61 -14.22 -19.45 7.37
CA ASP A 61 -15.61 -19.58 7.82
C ASP A 61 -16.57 -19.98 6.70
N ILE A 62 -16.27 -19.57 5.45
CA ILE A 62 -17.13 -19.82 4.28
C ILE A 62 -16.60 -20.91 3.34
N GLY A 63 -15.50 -21.57 3.71
CA GLY A 63 -14.90 -22.67 2.94
C GLY A 63 -14.26 -22.24 1.62
N ILE A 64 -13.69 -21.04 1.57
CA ILE A 64 -12.95 -20.51 0.42
C ILE A 64 -11.46 -20.54 0.73
N ASP A 65 -10.68 -21.04 -0.23
CA ASP A 65 -9.23 -21.08 -0.14
C ASP A 65 -8.62 -19.80 -0.73
N ILE A 66 -7.65 -19.23 -0.01
CA ILE A 66 -6.85 -18.10 -0.48
C ILE A 66 -5.41 -18.60 -0.52
N ASP A 67 -4.84 -18.63 -1.72
CA ASP A 67 -3.45 -19.03 -1.93
C ASP A 67 -2.50 -18.04 -1.26
N ASP A 68 -1.55 -18.55 -0.46
CA ASP A 68 -0.53 -17.72 0.20
C ASP A 68 0.34 -16.99 -0.85
N ASP A 69 0.59 -17.61 -2.00
CA ASP A 69 1.38 -17.00 -3.08
C ASP A 69 0.64 -15.77 -3.65
N LEU A 70 -0.68 -15.83 -3.79
CA LEU A 70 -1.50 -14.69 -4.23
C LEU A 70 -1.40 -13.50 -3.25
N ILE A 71 -1.39 -13.80 -1.94
CA ILE A 71 -1.27 -12.79 -0.89
C ILE A 71 0.11 -12.14 -0.94
N GLU A 72 1.17 -12.95 -1.00
CA GLU A 72 2.54 -12.43 -1.00
C GLU A 72 2.86 -11.68 -2.30
N ASP A 73 2.39 -12.12 -3.46
CA ASP A 73 2.51 -11.37 -4.73
C ASP A 73 1.81 -10.01 -4.64
N SER A 74 0.62 -9.97 -4.03
CA SER A 74 -0.12 -8.73 -3.81
C SER A 74 0.67 -7.77 -2.88
N LEU A 75 1.22 -8.29 -1.78
CA LEU A 75 2.02 -7.50 -0.83
C LEU A 75 3.37 -7.06 -1.41
N ASP A 76 4.01 -7.89 -2.23
CA ASP A 76 5.29 -7.58 -2.88
C ASP A 76 5.17 -6.39 -3.82
N SER A 77 4.05 -6.25 -4.54
CA SER A 77 3.78 -5.08 -5.36
C SER A 77 3.84 -3.76 -4.55
N TYR A 78 3.34 -3.78 -3.31
CA TYR A 78 3.41 -2.65 -2.38
C TYR A 78 4.80 -2.49 -1.77
N ARG A 79 5.50 -3.58 -1.40
CA ARG A 79 6.86 -3.54 -0.87
C ARG A 79 7.83 -2.95 -1.90
N ASP A 80 7.70 -3.33 -3.16
CA ASP A 80 8.48 -2.77 -4.27
C ASP A 80 8.18 -1.29 -4.50
N TRP A 81 6.90 -0.90 -4.48
CA TRP A 81 6.51 0.50 -4.56
C TRP A 81 7.09 1.32 -3.40
N LEU A 82 7.01 0.82 -2.17
CA LEU A 82 7.53 1.47 -0.97
C LEU A 82 9.06 1.58 -1.01
N HIS A 83 9.74 0.51 -1.42
CA HIS A 83 11.18 0.50 -1.62
C HIS A 83 11.57 1.57 -2.64
N ASN A 84 10.98 1.55 -3.83
CA ASN A 84 11.23 2.55 -4.86
C ASN A 84 10.97 3.97 -4.32
N ARG A 85 9.87 4.19 -3.62
CA ARG A 85 9.52 5.49 -3.03
C ARG A 85 10.58 5.99 -2.03
N SER A 86 11.18 5.07 -1.28
CA SER A 86 12.24 5.33 -0.31
C SER A 86 13.63 5.53 -0.90
N LEU A 87 13.85 5.27 -2.20
CA LEU A 87 15.17 5.45 -2.82
C LEU A 87 15.50 6.94 -3.02
N CYS A 88 16.67 7.33 -2.52
CA CYS A 88 17.18 8.69 -2.64
C CYS A 88 17.44 9.03 -4.12
N PRO A 89 16.89 10.14 -4.65
CA PRO A 89 17.08 10.53 -6.05
C PRO A 89 18.52 10.97 -6.39
N GLN A 90 19.41 11.12 -5.39
CA GLN A 90 20.79 11.57 -5.59
C GLN A 90 21.83 10.44 -5.52
N CYS A 91 21.69 9.51 -4.57
CA CYS A 91 22.68 8.45 -4.32
C CYS A 91 22.09 7.04 -4.32
N ASN A 92 20.80 6.90 -4.58
CA ASN A 92 20.07 5.63 -4.60
C ASN A 92 20.13 4.81 -3.30
N SER A 93 20.57 5.40 -2.18
CA SER A 93 20.43 4.78 -0.86
C SER A 93 18.97 4.88 -0.38
N THR A 94 18.52 3.90 0.39
CA THR A 94 17.23 3.94 1.09
C THR A 94 17.22 5.08 2.12
N GLY A 95 16.21 5.94 2.03
CA GLY A 95 15.92 6.96 3.03
C GLY A 95 14.78 6.57 3.96
N ILE A 96 14.65 7.35 5.03
CA ILE A 96 13.59 7.19 6.01
C ILE A 96 12.50 8.24 5.77
N GLN A 97 11.25 7.87 6.00
CA GLN A 97 10.15 8.83 5.97
C GLN A 97 10.21 9.70 7.22
N THR A 98 10.32 11.02 7.05
CA THR A 98 10.41 11.98 8.17
C THR A 98 9.11 12.72 8.42
N ALA A 99 8.26 12.84 7.39
CA ALA A 99 6.91 13.38 7.49
C ALA A 99 6.02 12.79 6.38
N ALA A 100 4.72 13.09 6.40
CA ALA A 100 3.82 12.69 5.33
C ALA A 100 4.36 13.11 3.96
N LYS A 101 4.53 12.12 3.07
CA LYS A 101 5.08 12.30 1.72
C LYS A 101 6.47 12.94 1.66
N GLU A 102 7.26 12.89 2.74
CA GLU A 102 8.62 13.44 2.80
C GLU A 102 9.61 12.40 3.36
N TYR A 103 10.74 12.28 2.67
CA TYR A 103 11.81 11.36 2.99
C TYR A 103 13.15 12.07 3.13
N ARG A 104 14.03 11.48 3.93
CA ARG A 104 15.40 11.94 4.14
C ARG A 104 16.39 10.80 3.96
N CYS A 105 17.44 11.07 3.18
CA CYS A 105 18.56 10.14 3.00
C CYS A 105 19.50 10.24 4.20
N LEU A 106 19.92 9.09 4.73
CA LEU A 106 20.91 9.04 5.80
C LEU A 106 22.35 9.16 5.27
N SER A 107 22.60 8.73 4.02
CA SER A 107 23.93 8.75 3.39
C SER A 107 24.36 10.14 2.93
N CYS A 108 23.48 10.88 2.25
CA CYS A 108 23.82 12.18 1.64
C CYS A 108 22.98 13.35 2.18
N ALA A 109 22.13 13.11 3.18
CA ALA A 109 21.24 14.10 3.81
C ALA A 109 20.23 14.79 2.87
N THR A 110 20.10 14.35 1.61
CA THR A 110 19.09 14.87 0.67
C THR A 110 17.69 14.59 1.20
N ILE A 111 16.84 15.61 1.14
CA ILE A 111 15.42 15.51 1.49
C ILE A 111 14.62 15.58 0.18
N TRP A 112 13.60 14.74 0.04
CA TRP A 112 12.71 14.77 -1.10
C TRP A 112 11.27 14.54 -0.69
N LYS A 113 10.37 15.11 -1.48
CA LYS A 113 8.93 14.86 -1.41
C LYS A 113 8.52 13.88 -2.49
N VAL A 114 7.48 13.11 -2.20
CA VAL A 114 6.88 12.13 -3.10
C VAL A 114 5.44 12.52 -3.41
N ASN A 115 4.96 12.16 -4.60
CA ASN A 115 3.52 12.24 -4.91
C ASN A 115 2.78 11.08 -4.22
N GLU A 116 1.45 11.09 -4.29
CA GLU A 116 0.65 9.99 -3.73
C GLU A 116 0.96 8.65 -4.40
N ALA A 117 1.22 8.66 -5.71
CA ALA A 117 1.72 7.53 -6.51
C ALA A 117 0.89 6.23 -6.48
N LYS A 118 -0.35 6.26 -5.95
CA LYS A 118 -1.29 5.13 -6.02
C LYS A 118 -1.95 5.00 -7.39
N THR A 119 -2.26 6.14 -8.01
CA THR A 119 -2.98 6.21 -9.31
C THR A 119 -2.14 6.83 -10.43
N CYS A 120 -0.88 7.16 -10.15
CA CYS A 120 0.04 7.78 -11.11
C CYS A 120 1.48 7.31 -10.86
N GLY A 121 2.34 7.44 -11.87
CA GLY A 121 3.74 7.07 -11.74
C GLY A 121 4.45 7.79 -10.58
N LEU A 122 5.31 7.08 -9.86
CA LEU A 122 6.09 7.59 -8.74
C LEU A 122 7.01 8.74 -9.21
N ARG A 123 6.91 9.89 -8.54
CA ARG A 123 7.74 11.09 -8.75
C ARG A 123 8.38 11.52 -7.44
N ARG A 124 9.65 11.92 -7.52
CA ARG A 124 10.47 12.36 -6.38
C ARG A 124 10.95 13.78 -6.65
N TYR A 125 10.74 14.69 -5.70
CA TYR A 125 11.06 16.11 -5.81
C TYR A 125 12.05 16.50 -4.72
N ILE A 126 13.30 16.80 -5.09
CA ILE A 126 14.32 17.24 -4.13
C ILE A 126 13.90 18.60 -3.55
N THR A 127 13.82 18.70 -2.22
CA THR A 127 13.57 19.95 -1.54
C THR A 127 14.91 20.63 -1.24
N LYS A 128 15.10 21.85 -1.73
CA LYS A 128 16.25 22.66 -1.33
C LYS A 128 16.04 23.08 0.12
N LYS A 129 17.10 23.02 0.96
CA LYS A 129 17.09 23.67 2.27
C LYS A 129 16.66 25.12 2.07
N ARG A 130 15.57 25.53 2.73
CA ARG A 130 15.29 26.95 2.90
C ARG A 130 16.45 27.49 3.77
N PRO A 131 17.16 28.55 3.35
CA PRO A 131 18.27 29.12 4.12
C PRO A 131 17.83 29.56 5.51
#